data_AF-A0A7S3ZH27-F1
#
_entry.id   AF-A0A7S3ZH27-F1
#
_cell.length_a   1.000
_cell.length_b   1.000
_cell.length_c   1.000
_cell.angle_alpha   90.00
_cell.angle_beta   90.00
_cell.angle_gamma   90.00
#
_symmetry.space_group_name_H-M   'P 1'
#
loop_
_entity.id
_entity.type
_entity.pdbx_description
1 polymer ?
#
loop_
_entity_poly.entity_id
_entity_poly.type
_entity_poly.pdbx_seq_one_letter_code
_entity_poly.pdbx_strand_id
1 'polypeptide(L)'
;VFFFKRAQIFAGDIYGAFEGKGLGALEGVSDLTCFADYRVPQLLSHLKIMKYSKKLADAIDRKQQIAPGSEEEVAIRAATIVAVEMMRGMLSKAGKNVTAVLLDWSLWESGEADLDKLPPHHRTLTIYY
;
A
#
# COMPACT_ATOMS: atom_id res chain seq x y z
N VAL A 1 8.97 2.84 13.31
CA VAL A 1 9.16 2.57 11.87
C VAL A 1 8.66 3.79 11.10
N PHE A 2 9.44 4.32 10.15
CA PHE A 2 9.02 5.46 9.33
C PHE A 2 8.72 4.98 7.92
N PHE A 3 7.47 5.14 7.46
CA PHE A 3 7.04 4.73 6.13
C PHE A 3 7.18 5.83 5.07
N PHE A 4 7.31 7.09 5.49
CA PHE A 4 7.42 8.28 4.61
C PHE A 4 6.38 8.34 3.47
N LYS A 5 5.17 7.80 3.71
CA LYS A 5 4.11 7.63 2.68
C LYS A 5 3.92 8.87 1.81
N ARG A 6 3.73 10.04 2.41
CA ARG A 6 3.47 11.30 1.67
C ARG A 6 4.66 11.74 0.81
N ALA A 7 5.89 11.55 1.28
CA ALA A 7 7.08 11.85 0.50
C ALA A 7 7.23 10.87 -0.68
N GLN A 8 6.92 9.60 -0.46
CA GLN A 8 6.92 8.58 -1.53
C GLN A 8 5.84 8.86 -2.58
N ILE A 9 4.61 9.23 -2.16
CA ILE A 9 3.54 9.67 -3.08
C ILE A 9 4.01 10.86 -3.90
N PHE A 10 4.57 11.89 -3.27
CA PHE A 10 5.04 13.07 -4.00
C PHE A 10 6.05 12.70 -5.08
N ALA A 11 7.06 11.87 -4.76
CA ALA A 11 8.02 11.41 -5.76
C ALA A 11 7.38 10.56 -6.85
N GLY A 12 6.46 9.65 -6.49
CA GLY A 12 5.72 8.81 -7.43
C GLY A 12 4.84 9.60 -8.38
N ASP A 13 4.11 10.60 -7.87
CA ASP A 13 3.21 11.45 -8.63
C ASP A 13 3.99 12.34 -9.62
N ILE A 14 5.11 12.93 -9.19
CA ILE A 14 6.00 13.69 -10.08
C ILE A 14 6.58 12.78 -11.17
N TYR A 15 7.04 11.59 -10.81
CA TYR A 15 7.52 10.63 -11.80
C TYR A 15 6.42 10.26 -12.82
N GLY A 16 5.22 9.94 -12.34
CA GLY A 16 4.08 9.54 -13.18
C GLY A 16 3.61 10.65 -14.10
N ALA A 17 3.43 11.87 -13.57
CA ALA A 17 2.91 13.01 -14.31
C ALA A 17 3.80 13.43 -15.49
N PHE A 18 5.10 13.18 -15.40
CA PHE A 18 6.07 13.51 -16.44
C PHE A 18 6.68 12.28 -17.13
N GLU A 19 6.14 11.08 -16.89
CA GLU A 19 6.63 9.82 -17.47
C GLU A 19 8.14 9.59 -17.31
N GLY A 20 8.72 9.99 -16.16
CA GLY A 20 10.15 9.88 -15.93
C GLY A 20 11.03 10.86 -16.73
N LYS A 21 10.47 11.89 -17.34
CA LYS A 21 11.18 12.89 -18.18
C LYS A 21 11.17 14.26 -17.53
N GLY A 22 12.14 15.12 -17.85
CA GLY A 22 12.16 16.51 -17.35
C GLY A 22 12.09 16.57 -15.83
N LEU A 23 11.05 17.22 -15.28
CA LEU A 23 10.82 17.30 -13.83
C LEU A 23 10.56 15.93 -13.17
N GLY A 24 10.10 14.94 -13.93
CA GLY A 24 9.90 13.56 -13.46
C GLY A 24 11.12 12.67 -13.58
N ALA A 25 12.25 13.16 -14.12
CA ALA A 25 13.50 12.40 -14.19
C ALA A 25 14.18 12.29 -12.82
N LEU A 26 13.44 11.79 -11.84
CA LEU A 26 13.90 11.58 -10.48
C LEU A 26 14.77 10.31 -10.42
N GLU A 27 15.90 10.42 -9.74
CA GLU A 27 16.74 9.26 -9.41
C GLU A 27 16.08 8.41 -8.31
N GLY A 28 16.25 7.09 -8.36
CA GLY A 28 15.79 6.18 -7.30
C GLY A 28 14.28 5.91 -7.26
N VAL A 29 13.51 6.23 -8.31
CA VAL A 29 12.07 5.88 -8.36
C VAL A 29 11.83 4.38 -8.24
N SER A 30 12.77 3.56 -8.72
CA SER A 30 12.75 2.10 -8.56
C SER A 30 12.86 1.63 -7.11
N ASP A 31 13.34 2.49 -6.21
CA ASP A 31 13.56 2.19 -4.79
C ASP A 31 12.35 2.60 -3.93
N LEU A 32 11.39 3.31 -4.51
CA LEU A 32 10.10 3.57 -3.87
C LEU A 32 9.36 2.27 -3.64
N THR A 33 8.62 2.21 -2.54
CA THR A 33 7.71 1.11 -2.21
C THR A 33 6.29 1.45 -2.62
N CYS A 34 5.36 0.51 -2.44
CA CYS A 34 3.94 0.87 -2.41
C CYS A 34 3.66 1.87 -1.26
N PHE A 35 2.62 2.67 -1.41
CA PHE A 35 2.30 3.73 -0.48
C PHE A 35 1.42 3.19 0.63
N ALA A 36 2.03 2.61 1.66
CA ALA A 36 1.34 1.91 2.75
C ALA A 36 0.24 2.77 3.41
N ASP A 37 -0.99 2.62 2.91
CA ASP A 37 -2.20 3.34 3.26
C ASP A 37 -3.24 2.41 3.90
N TYR A 38 -4.53 2.73 3.78
CA TYR A 38 -5.62 1.86 4.24
C TYR A 38 -6.28 1.04 3.13
N ARG A 39 -6.21 1.46 1.86
CA ARG A 39 -6.97 0.87 0.76
C ARG A 39 -6.30 -0.39 0.22
N VAL A 40 -4.99 -0.34 -0.01
CA VAL A 40 -4.23 -1.50 -0.49
C VAL A 40 -4.30 -2.67 0.51
N PRO A 41 -4.03 -2.50 1.83
CA PRO A 41 -4.19 -3.60 2.79
C PRO A 41 -5.62 -4.14 2.89
N GLN A 42 -6.63 -3.28 2.72
CA GLN A 42 -8.04 -3.70 2.70
C GLN A 42 -8.32 -4.65 1.53
N LEU A 43 -7.89 -4.28 0.32
CA LEU A 43 -8.01 -5.13 -0.86
C LEU A 43 -7.23 -6.44 -0.71
N LEU A 44 -5.96 -6.38 -0.28
CA LEU A 44 -5.13 -7.58 -0.14
C LEU A 44 -5.67 -8.55 0.92
N SER A 45 -6.29 -8.03 1.98
CA SER A 45 -6.97 -8.85 2.97
C SER A 45 -8.25 -9.49 2.43
N HIS A 46 -9.05 -8.73 1.65
CA HIS A 46 -10.24 -9.24 0.98
C HIS A 46 -9.89 -10.39 0.03
N LEU A 47 -8.84 -10.22 -0.78
CA LEU A 47 -8.31 -11.22 -1.72
C LEU A 47 -7.58 -12.40 -1.04
N LYS A 48 -7.50 -12.42 0.30
CA LYS A 48 -6.80 -13.44 1.11
C LYS A 48 -5.29 -13.55 0.85
N ILE A 49 -4.70 -12.53 0.22
CA ILE A 49 -3.25 -12.37 0.06
C ILE A 49 -2.63 -12.05 1.42
N MET A 50 -3.26 -11.16 2.19
CA MET A 50 -2.91 -10.87 3.57
C MET A 50 -3.94 -11.48 4.53
N LYS A 51 -3.48 -12.03 5.65
CA LYS A 51 -4.34 -12.60 6.70
C LYS A 51 -3.94 -12.02 8.05
N TYR A 52 -4.90 -11.42 8.74
CA TYR A 52 -4.70 -10.87 10.07
C TYR A 52 -4.95 -11.93 11.15
N SER A 53 -4.34 -11.73 12.32
CA SER A 53 -4.72 -12.50 13.51
C SER A 53 -6.19 -12.26 13.84
N LYS A 54 -6.84 -13.22 14.51
CA LYS A 54 -8.26 -13.10 14.87
C LYS A 54 -8.54 -11.80 15.65
N LYS A 55 -7.67 -11.46 16.61
CA LYS A 55 -7.77 -10.23 17.42
C LYS A 55 -7.82 -8.98 16.52
N LEU A 56 -6.89 -8.89 15.56
CA LEU A 56 -6.79 -7.73 14.67
C LEU A 56 -7.94 -7.66 13.67
N ALA A 57 -8.33 -8.81 13.08
CA ALA A 57 -9.49 -8.89 12.21
C ALA A 57 -10.78 -8.44 12.94
N ASP A 58 -11.03 -8.97 14.15
CA ASP A 58 -12.20 -8.59 14.95
C ASP A 58 -12.20 -7.09 15.32
N ALA A 59 -11.03 -6.47 15.49
CA ALA A 59 -10.90 -5.04 15.77
C ALA A 59 -11.27 -4.19 14.53
N ILE A 60 -10.76 -4.59 13.36
CA ILE A 60 -11.05 -3.96 12.07
C ILE A 60 -12.55 -4.07 11.74
N ASP A 61 -13.13 -5.27 11.87
CA ASP A 61 -14.55 -5.52 11.58
C ASP A 61 -15.47 -4.68 12.48
N ARG A 62 -15.08 -4.52 13.75
CA ARG A 62 -15.78 -3.64 14.72
C ARG A 62 -15.46 -2.16 14.55
N LYS A 63 -14.68 -1.79 13.52
CA LYS A 63 -14.26 -0.41 13.24
C LYS A 63 -13.57 0.26 14.43
N GLN A 64 -12.90 -0.54 15.26
CA GLN A 64 -12.15 -0.05 16.41
C GLN A 64 -10.94 0.74 15.93
N GLN A 65 -10.65 1.84 16.63
CA GLN A 65 -9.48 2.64 16.33
C GLN A 65 -8.21 1.87 16.75
N ILE A 66 -7.29 1.72 15.81
CA ILE A 66 -5.95 1.19 16.03
C ILE A 66 -5.01 2.39 16.21
N ALA A 67 -4.25 2.39 17.30
CA ALA A 67 -3.42 3.51 17.67
C ALA A 67 -2.27 3.73 16.65
N PRO A 68 -1.95 4.98 16.28
CA PRO A 68 -0.85 5.26 15.37
C PRO A 68 0.47 4.77 15.98
N GLY A 69 1.28 4.06 15.19
CA GLY A 69 2.55 3.50 15.66
C GLY A 69 2.41 2.27 16.57
N SER A 70 1.20 1.73 16.78
CA SER A 70 1.04 0.46 17.46
C SER A 70 1.63 -0.68 16.64
N GLU A 71 1.93 -1.81 17.30
CA GLU A 71 2.41 -3.01 16.61
C GLU A 71 1.44 -3.44 15.50
N GLU A 72 0.13 -3.41 15.76
CA GLU A 72 -0.88 -3.76 14.76
C GLU A 72 -0.89 -2.79 13.57
N GLU A 73 -0.81 -1.48 13.79
CA GLU A 73 -0.78 -0.48 12.71
C GLU A 73 0.48 -0.61 11.84
N VAL A 74 1.63 -0.74 12.48
CA VAL A 74 2.92 -0.93 11.81
C VAL A 74 2.94 -2.26 11.05
N ALA A 75 2.41 -3.34 11.65
CA ALA A 75 2.37 -4.65 11.02
C ALA A 75 1.51 -4.65 9.75
N ILE A 76 0.34 -4.00 9.77
CA ILE A 76 -0.51 -3.88 8.56
C ILE A 76 0.29 -3.21 7.44
N ARG A 77 0.88 -2.04 7.71
CA ARG A 77 1.60 -1.25 6.71
C ARG A 77 2.85 -1.93 6.18
N ALA A 78 3.64 -2.52 7.06
CA ALA A 78 4.84 -3.25 6.68
C ALA A 78 4.50 -4.50 5.87
N ALA A 79 3.46 -5.26 6.27
CA ALA A 79 3.02 -6.43 5.53
C ALA A 79 2.49 -6.07 4.14
N THR A 80 1.83 -4.91 3.98
CA THR A 80 1.43 -4.41 2.65
C THR A 80 2.63 -4.19 1.75
N ILE A 81 3.68 -3.50 2.23
CA ILE A 81 4.91 -3.27 1.45
C ILE A 81 5.54 -4.59 1.04
N VAL A 82 5.68 -5.53 1.97
CA VAL A 82 6.25 -6.86 1.67
C VAL A 82 5.41 -7.60 0.64
N ALA A 83 4.09 -7.59 0.76
CA ALA A 83 3.19 -8.26 -0.18
C ALA A 83 3.32 -7.68 -1.61
N VAL A 84 3.42 -6.36 -1.75
CA VAL A 84 3.60 -5.72 -3.07
C VAL A 84 5.00 -5.99 -3.64
N GLU A 85 6.06 -5.97 -2.82
CA GLU A 85 7.41 -6.34 -3.27
C GLU A 85 7.50 -7.81 -3.71
N MET A 86 6.80 -8.71 -3.02
CA MET A 86 6.70 -10.11 -3.44
C MET A 86 5.99 -10.24 -4.78
N MET A 87 4.87 -9.53 -4.99
CA MET A 87 4.20 -9.47 -6.30
C MET A 87 5.10 -8.92 -7.40
N ARG A 88 5.83 -7.84 -7.13
CA ARG A 88 6.81 -7.24 -8.05
C ARG A 88 7.89 -8.25 -8.44
N GLY A 89 8.42 -8.99 -7.47
CA GLY A 89 9.40 -10.05 -7.69
C GLY A 89 8.85 -11.20 -8.54
N MET A 90 7.60 -11.60 -8.35
CA MET A 90 6.94 -12.61 -9.18
C MET A 90 6.74 -12.15 -10.62
N LEU A 91 6.33 -10.89 -10.82
CA LEU A 91 6.17 -10.30 -12.16
C LEU A 91 7.51 -10.19 -12.88
N SER A 92 8.57 -9.77 -12.18
CA SER A 92 9.91 -9.69 -12.75
C SER A 92 10.41 -11.07 -13.21
N LYS A 93 10.20 -12.13 -12.40
CA LYS A 93 10.50 -13.52 -12.80
C LYS A 93 9.71 -13.98 -14.03
N ALA A 94 8.54 -13.41 -14.27
CA ALA A 94 7.72 -13.64 -15.46
C ALA A 94 8.06 -12.70 -16.64
N GLY A 95 9.17 -11.95 -16.56
CA GLY A 95 9.63 -11.04 -17.60
C GLY A 95 8.92 -9.68 -17.64
N LYS A 96 8.12 -9.36 -16.61
CA LYS A 96 7.40 -8.09 -16.49
C LYS A 96 8.05 -7.21 -15.43
N ASN A 97 8.80 -6.20 -15.87
CA ASN A 97 9.41 -5.22 -14.97
C ASN A 97 8.43 -4.06 -14.71
N VAL A 98 7.90 -4.01 -13.50
CA VAL A 98 7.00 -2.95 -13.03
C VAL A 98 7.56 -2.34 -11.75
N THR A 99 7.32 -1.05 -11.53
CA THR A 99 7.69 -0.39 -10.27
C THR A 99 6.66 -0.68 -9.19
N ALA A 100 7.04 -0.56 -7.92
CA ALA A 100 6.10 -0.66 -6.82
C ALA A 100 5.02 0.44 -6.88
N VAL A 101 5.38 1.63 -7.41
CA VAL A 101 4.45 2.74 -7.66
C VAL A 101 3.33 2.34 -8.63
N LEU A 102 3.68 1.73 -9.77
CA LEU A 102 2.67 1.29 -10.74
C LEU A 102 1.75 0.20 -10.16
N LEU A 103 2.33 -0.72 -9.37
CA LEU A 103 1.54 -1.74 -8.67
C LEU A 103 0.62 -1.12 -7.63
N ASP A 104 1.10 -0.14 -6.87
CA ASP A 104 0.30 0.59 -5.89
C ASP A 104 -0.91 1.24 -6.52
N TRP A 105 -0.71 2.05 -7.58
CA TRP A 105 -1.82 2.67 -8.31
C TRP A 105 -2.81 1.64 -8.85
N SER A 106 -2.33 0.55 -9.44
CA SER A 106 -3.20 -0.51 -9.99
C SER A 106 -4.04 -1.18 -8.89
N LEU A 107 -3.43 -1.49 -7.74
CA LEU A 107 -4.10 -2.10 -6.60
C LEU A 107 -5.07 -1.13 -5.93
N TRP A 108 -4.68 0.13 -5.81
CA TRP A 108 -5.50 1.18 -5.23
C TRP A 108 -6.75 1.43 -6.07
N GLU A 109 -6.61 1.59 -7.39
CA GLU A 109 -7.72 1.73 -8.34
C GLU A 109 -8.65 0.51 -8.28
N SER A 110 -8.10 -0.71 -8.25
CA SER A 110 -8.89 -1.94 -8.08
C SER A 110 -9.68 -1.93 -6.76
N GLY A 111 -9.07 -1.45 -5.68
CA GLY A 111 -9.71 -1.33 -4.38
C GLY A 111 -10.81 -0.27 -4.33
N GLU A 112 -10.67 0.84 -5.06
CA GLU A 112 -11.73 1.83 -5.22
C GLU A 112 -12.89 1.30 -6.05
N ALA A 113 -12.60 0.63 -7.17
CA ALA A 113 -13.62 0.04 -8.05
C ALA A 113 -14.51 -1.01 -7.34
N ASP A 114 -13.94 -1.73 -6.37
CA ASP A 114 -14.65 -2.72 -5.56
C ASP A 114 -15.08 -2.21 -4.17
N LEU A 115 -15.06 -0.89 -3.91
CA LEU A 115 -15.33 -0.31 -2.58
C LEU A 115 -16.59 -0.87 -1.91
N ASP A 116 -17.69 -1.04 -2.65
CA ASP A 116 -18.96 -1.54 -2.12
C ASP A 116 -18.92 -3.01 -1.69
N LYS A 117 -17.93 -3.78 -2.15
CA LYS A 117 -17.72 -5.20 -1.84
C LYS A 117 -16.67 -5.42 -0.75
N LEU A 118 -15.86 -4.40 -0.44
CA LEU A 118 -14.77 -4.53 0.50
C LEU A 118 -15.26 -4.47 1.96
N PRO A 119 -14.72 -5.33 2.85
CA PRO A 119 -14.97 -5.24 4.29
C PRO A 119 -14.35 -3.95 4.86
N PRO A 120 -14.64 -3.56 6.12
CA PRO A 120 -13.97 -2.43 6.75
C PRO A 120 -12.44 -2.51 6.67
N HIS A 121 -11.79 -1.36 6.49
CA HIS A 121 -10.35 -1.22 6.62
C HIS A 121 -9.96 -0.85 8.06
N HIS A 122 -8.67 -0.96 8.39
CA HIS A 122 -8.16 -0.50 9.69
C HIS A 122 -8.32 1.02 9.82
N ARG A 123 -8.62 1.48 11.04
CA ARG A 123 -8.86 2.90 11.32
C ARG A 123 -7.79 3.45 12.25
N THR A 124 -6.99 4.37 11.75
CA THR A 124 -5.94 5.01 12.53
C THR A 124 -6.05 6.52 12.32
N LEU A 125 -6.30 7.27 13.39
CA LEU A 125 -6.36 8.73 13.35
C LEU A 125 -4.93 9.30 13.42
N THR A 126 -4.43 9.84 12.31
CA THR A 126 -3.06 10.34 12.21
C THR A 126 -2.85 11.24 10.98
N ILE A 127 -1.79 12.05 11.00
CA ILE A 127 -1.35 12.88 9.87
C ILE A 127 -0.37 12.16 8.93
N TYR A 128 0.03 10.93 9.26
CA TYR A 128 1.03 10.15 8.50
C TYR A 128 0.43 9.22 7.43
N TYR A 129 -0.86 9.35 7.18
CA TYR A 129 -1.57 8.74 6.05
C TYR A 129 -1.86 9.79 4.98
#